data_AF-A0A819T5I5-F1
#
_entry.id   AF-A0A819T5I5-F1
#
_cell.length_a   1.000
_cell.length_b   1.000
_cell.length_c   1.000
_cell.angle_alpha   90.00
_cell.angle_beta   90.00
_cell.angle_gamma   90.00
#
_symmetry.space_group_name_H-M   'P 1'
#
loop_
_entity.id
_entity.type
_entity.pdbx_description
1 polymer ?
#
loop_
_entity_poly.entity_id
_entity_poly.type
_entity_poly.pdbx_seq_one_letter_code
_entity_poly.pdbx_strand_id
1 'polypeptide(L)'
;MENLSMACQEALSYRQEGSIQLIRCVTPTVEERNNPEYVPQLEINEKAQEIISQRFNAPISIIVYVGNMGAGKSKLASLTIAALEKEQHHPSLSWFRSGVNPDGITRGVWMWSEPLYHPDDHEGKKGSILVLDCEGMGDLDETTGANLYLFCMIMSTAFCVLLRPARIEKDQCERLYHALRRFENMRTEHVLPNFWLIPLDSSEFAYSDEATGDDVTITKEQWIERVFSVNEEHNHLSTSENQRLKT
;
A
#
# COMPACT_ATOMS: atom_id res chain seq x y z
N MET A 1 38.94 -15.24 24.97
CA MET A 1 38.02 -14.13 24.68
C MET A 1 37.90 -13.99 23.16
N GLU A 2 37.42 -15.02 22.49
CA GLU A 2 37.23 -15.05 21.03
C GLU A 2 35.99 -15.90 20.80
N ASN A 3 34.90 -15.28 20.33
CA ASN A 3 33.69 -15.88 19.74
C ASN A 3 32.53 -14.87 19.60
N LEU A 4 32.72 -13.60 19.98
CA LEU A 4 31.72 -12.54 19.81
C LEU A 4 31.76 -11.84 18.42
N SER A 5 32.72 -12.14 17.53
CA SER A 5 32.86 -11.35 16.27
C SER A 5 32.12 -11.94 15.06
N MET A 6 31.96 -13.27 14.97
CA MET A 6 31.46 -13.89 13.74
C MET A 6 29.94 -13.76 13.59
N ALA A 7 29.18 -13.96 14.67
CA ALA A 7 27.72 -13.73 14.68
C ALA A 7 27.36 -12.24 14.52
N CYS A 8 28.16 -11.32 15.08
CA CYS A 8 27.99 -9.89 14.84
C CYS A 8 28.36 -9.49 13.40
N GLN A 9 29.37 -10.10 12.78
CA GLN A 9 29.74 -9.86 11.40
C GLN A 9 28.72 -10.43 10.41
N GLU A 10 28.13 -11.59 10.68
CA GLU A 10 27.00 -12.12 9.89
C GLU A 10 25.77 -11.22 10.00
N ALA A 11 25.36 -10.82 11.22
CA ALA A 11 24.25 -9.89 11.44
C ALA A 11 24.47 -8.50 10.79
N LEU A 12 25.71 -8.03 10.69
CA LEU A 12 26.07 -6.79 10.00
C LEU A 12 26.14 -6.94 8.48
N SER A 13 26.46 -8.13 7.96
CA SER A 13 26.49 -8.40 6.51
C SER A 13 25.10 -8.45 5.87
N TYR A 14 24.08 -8.77 6.66
CA TYR A 14 22.68 -8.81 6.24
C TYR A 14 21.98 -7.44 6.20
N ARG A 15 22.58 -6.38 6.78
CA ARG A 15 22.05 -4.98 6.79
C ARG A 15 22.10 -4.26 5.42
N GLN A 16 22.28 -4.97 4.31
CA GLN A 16 22.65 -4.35 3.03
C GLN A 16 21.49 -3.99 2.09
N GLU A 17 20.23 -4.33 2.37
CA GLU A 17 19.15 -4.10 1.41
C GLU A 17 17.95 -3.39 2.03
N GLY A 18 18.11 -2.17 2.55
CA GLY A 18 17.02 -1.40 3.19
C GLY A 18 15.64 -1.66 2.56
N SER A 19 15.43 -1.26 1.30
CA SER A 19 14.24 -1.65 0.53
C SER A 19 14.54 -2.62 -0.61
N ILE A 20 13.68 -3.61 -0.82
CA ILE A 20 13.73 -4.55 -1.95
C ILE A 20 12.35 -4.66 -2.63
N GLN A 21 12.33 -4.85 -3.96
CA GLN A 21 11.09 -5.11 -4.69
C GLN A 21 10.55 -6.49 -4.28
N LEU A 22 9.33 -6.56 -3.78
CA LEU A 22 8.61 -7.79 -3.44
C LEU A 22 7.84 -8.34 -4.64
N ILE A 23 7.05 -7.48 -5.29
CA ILE A 23 6.27 -7.82 -6.49
C ILE A 23 6.72 -6.93 -7.63
N ARG A 24 6.92 -7.52 -8.81
CA ARG A 24 7.18 -6.83 -10.05
C ARG A 24 5.94 -6.91 -10.95
N CYS A 25 5.50 -5.76 -11.46
CA CYS A 25 4.58 -5.71 -12.59
C CYS A 25 5.38 -5.97 -13.87
N VAL A 26 5.10 -7.08 -14.57
CA VAL A 26 5.74 -7.41 -15.84
C VAL A 26 5.23 -6.46 -16.91
N THR A 27 6.13 -5.87 -17.68
CA THR A 27 5.73 -4.96 -18.76
C THR A 27 5.16 -5.80 -19.91
N PRO A 28 3.91 -5.56 -20.35
CA PRO A 28 3.34 -6.31 -21.47
C PRO A 28 4.07 -5.97 -22.77
N THR A 29 4.26 -7.00 -23.60
CA THR A 29 4.69 -6.88 -24.99
C THR A 29 3.66 -6.10 -25.82
N VAL A 30 4.06 -5.64 -27.01
CA VAL A 30 3.14 -4.90 -27.90
C VAL A 30 1.94 -5.77 -28.30
N GLU A 31 2.14 -7.06 -28.50
CA GLU A 31 1.06 -8.01 -28.83
C GLU A 31 0.10 -8.18 -27.66
N GLU A 32 0.62 -8.33 -26.44
CA GLU A 32 -0.18 -8.43 -25.21
C GLU A 32 -0.99 -7.16 -24.93
N ARG A 33 -0.41 -5.96 -25.15
CA ARG A 33 -1.13 -4.69 -24.99
C ARG A 33 -2.34 -4.56 -25.92
N ASN A 34 -2.29 -5.21 -27.08
CA ASN A 34 -3.38 -5.17 -28.06
C ASN A 34 -4.41 -6.28 -27.85
N ASN A 35 -4.18 -7.20 -26.90
CA ASN A 35 -5.11 -8.27 -26.58
C ASN A 35 -6.08 -7.78 -25.47
N PRO A 36 -7.39 -7.66 -25.76
CA PRO A 36 -8.37 -7.23 -24.76
C PRO A 36 -8.56 -8.23 -23.61
N GLU A 37 -8.11 -9.48 -23.76
CA GLU A 37 -8.12 -10.50 -22.70
C GLU A 37 -6.80 -10.59 -21.93
N TYR A 38 -5.84 -9.70 -22.20
CA TYR A 38 -4.56 -9.73 -21.51
C TYR A 38 -4.73 -9.42 -20.02
N VAL A 39 -4.19 -10.30 -19.19
CA VAL A 39 -4.12 -10.10 -17.74
C VAL A 39 -2.69 -9.71 -17.39
N PRO A 40 -2.48 -8.52 -16.77
CA PRO A 40 -1.18 -8.10 -16.29
C PRO A 40 -0.52 -9.15 -15.41
N GLN A 41 0.73 -9.50 -15.73
CA GLN A 41 1.48 -10.49 -14.95
C GLN A 41 2.20 -9.83 -13.78
N LEU A 42 2.05 -10.43 -12.59
CA LEU A 42 2.77 -10.07 -11.38
C LEU A 42 3.76 -11.18 -11.04
N GLU A 43 5.04 -10.82 -10.90
CA GLU A 43 6.11 -11.74 -10.52
C GLU A 43 6.54 -11.49 -9.06
N ILE A 44 6.69 -12.57 -8.29
CA ILE A 44 7.27 -12.50 -6.95
C ILE A 44 8.80 -12.48 -7.08
N ASN A 45 9.44 -11.58 -6.34
CA ASN A 45 10.89 -11.61 -6.20
C ASN A 45 11.30 -12.71 -5.21
N GLU A 46 11.90 -13.79 -5.71
CA GLU A 46 12.35 -14.93 -4.91
C GLU A 46 13.30 -14.52 -3.77
N LYS A 47 14.14 -13.51 -3.99
CA LYS A 47 15.03 -12.99 -2.94
C LYS A 47 14.26 -12.32 -1.81
N ALA A 48 13.21 -11.57 -2.13
CA ALA A 48 12.35 -10.95 -1.11
C ALA A 48 11.60 -12.04 -0.32
N GLN A 49 11.13 -13.09 -1.00
CA GLN A 49 10.52 -14.25 -0.34
C GLN A 49 11.50 -14.99 0.58
N GLU A 50 12.76 -15.15 0.18
CA GLU A 50 13.82 -15.74 1.00
C GLU A 50 14.07 -14.89 2.27
N ILE A 51 14.18 -13.57 2.11
CA ILE A 51 14.33 -12.64 3.24
C ILE A 51 13.16 -12.76 4.22
N ILE A 52 11.92 -12.77 3.72
CA ILE A 52 10.72 -12.96 4.56
C ILE A 52 10.84 -14.28 5.32
N SER A 53 11.15 -15.37 4.63
CA SER A 53 11.21 -16.72 5.20
C SER A 53 12.32 -16.90 6.24
N GLN A 54 13.43 -16.16 6.11
CA GLN A 54 14.58 -16.27 7.00
C GLN A 54 14.50 -15.33 8.21
N ARG A 55 13.92 -14.13 8.03
CA ARG A 55 13.98 -13.05 9.03
C ARG A 55 12.68 -12.82 9.79
N PHE A 56 11.53 -13.16 9.20
CA PHE A 56 10.22 -12.90 9.79
C PHE A 56 9.67 -14.19 10.43
N ASN A 57 10.35 -14.67 11.48
CA ASN A 57 10.10 -15.97 12.13
C ASN A 57 8.97 -15.95 13.19
N ALA A 58 8.16 -14.90 13.21
CA ALA A 58 7.07 -14.66 14.17
C ALA A 58 5.85 -14.12 13.40
N PRO A 59 4.65 -14.02 14.01
CA PRO A 59 3.52 -13.35 13.37
C PRO A 59 3.91 -12.01 12.78
N ILE A 60 3.41 -11.71 11.58
CA ILE A 60 3.77 -10.52 10.81
C ILE A 60 2.58 -9.59 10.76
N SER A 61 2.74 -8.38 11.28
CA SER A 61 1.87 -7.25 11.01
C SER A 61 2.35 -6.57 9.73
N ILE A 62 1.48 -6.46 8.73
CA ILE A 62 1.83 -5.86 7.43
C ILE A 62 1.15 -4.50 7.32
N ILE A 63 1.95 -3.43 7.17
CA ILE A 63 1.48 -2.06 6.91
C ILE A 63 1.74 -1.74 5.45
N VAL A 64 0.69 -1.38 4.71
CA VAL A 64 0.79 -1.14 3.28
C VAL A 64 0.35 0.26 2.93
N TYR A 65 1.16 0.98 2.15
CA TYR A 65 0.87 2.32 1.67
C TYR A 65 0.50 2.31 0.19
N VAL A 66 -0.71 2.78 -0.12
CA VAL A 66 -1.27 2.91 -1.49
C VAL A 66 -1.78 4.33 -1.75
N GLY A 67 -2.07 4.65 -3.02
CA GLY A 67 -2.52 5.96 -3.46
C GLY A 67 -1.81 6.45 -4.73
N ASN A 68 -2.19 7.63 -5.20
CA ASN A 68 -1.70 8.24 -6.44
C ASN A 68 -0.18 8.41 -6.53
N MET A 69 0.33 8.51 -7.76
CA MET A 69 1.71 8.94 -7.98
C MET A 69 1.91 10.31 -7.32
N GLY A 70 3.07 10.51 -6.67
CA GLY A 70 3.38 11.77 -6.00
C GLY A 70 2.65 12.00 -4.67
N ALA A 71 1.80 11.07 -4.24
CA ALA A 71 1.05 11.21 -2.98
C ALA A 71 1.92 11.17 -1.71
N GLY A 72 3.22 10.83 -1.81
CA GLY A 72 4.13 10.80 -0.66
C GLY A 72 4.18 9.46 0.09
N LYS A 73 3.68 8.37 -0.52
CA LYS A 73 3.71 6.99 0.03
C LYS A 73 5.07 6.57 0.55
N SER A 74 6.10 6.59 -0.31
CA SER A 74 7.47 6.22 0.04
C SER A 74 8.03 7.09 1.17
N LYS A 75 7.62 8.35 1.25
CA LYS A 75 8.03 9.27 2.31
C LYS A 75 7.38 8.90 3.65
N LEU A 76 6.08 8.61 3.67
CA LEU A 76 5.39 8.19 4.88
C LEU A 76 5.83 6.80 5.36
N ALA A 77 6.06 5.86 4.43
CA ALA A 77 6.64 4.56 4.71
C ALA A 77 8.02 4.70 5.38
N SER A 78 8.88 5.57 4.83
CA SER A 78 10.18 5.90 5.41
C SER A 78 10.04 6.52 6.81
N LEU A 79 9.12 7.47 7.01
CA LEU A 79 8.88 8.06 8.34
C LEU A 79 8.38 7.03 9.37
N THR A 80 7.60 6.04 8.91
CA THR A 80 7.13 4.94 9.76
C THR A 80 8.30 4.08 10.23
N ILE A 81 9.21 3.73 9.34
CA ILE A 81 10.45 2.99 9.68
C ILE A 81 11.26 3.79 10.71
N ALA A 82 11.52 5.07 10.46
CA ALA A 82 12.21 5.98 11.38
C ALA A 82 11.62 5.93 12.79
N ALA A 83 10.30 6.06 12.88
CA ALA A 83 9.60 6.14 14.15
C ALA A 83 9.68 4.82 14.94
N LEU A 84 9.68 3.69 14.22
CA LEU A 84 9.72 2.35 14.82
C LEU A 84 11.14 1.91 15.22
N GLU A 85 12.17 2.25 14.43
CA GLU A 85 13.56 1.88 14.74
C GLU A 85 14.16 2.67 15.92
N LYS A 86 13.52 3.77 16.34
CA LYS A 86 14.01 4.70 17.39
C LYS A 86 15.42 5.24 17.12
N GLU A 87 15.97 5.09 15.91
CA GLU A 87 17.24 5.71 15.52
C GLU A 87 17.01 7.20 15.23
N GLN A 88 17.62 8.07 16.04
CA GLN A 88 17.45 9.52 15.90
C GLN A 88 18.24 10.15 14.75
N HIS A 89 19.13 9.42 14.07
CA HIS A 89 19.99 10.05 13.06
C HIS A 89 20.41 9.08 11.95
N HIS A 90 19.66 9.08 10.84
CA HIS A 90 20.24 8.82 9.52
C HIS A 90 19.94 10.01 8.59
N PRO A 91 20.94 10.81 8.19
CA PRO A 91 20.74 12.05 7.42
C PRO A 91 20.34 11.83 5.96
N SER A 92 20.16 10.58 5.52
CA SER A 92 19.60 10.24 4.22
C SER A 92 18.27 9.51 4.39
N LEU A 93 17.18 10.27 4.49
CA LEU A 93 15.78 9.80 4.48
C LEU A 93 15.38 9.19 3.12
N SER A 94 16.11 8.20 2.63
CA SER A 94 15.83 7.48 1.38
C SER A 94 15.82 5.97 1.63
N TRP A 95 15.06 5.53 2.64
CA TRP A 95 14.85 4.11 2.92
C TRP A 95 14.02 3.44 1.83
N PHE A 96 13.01 4.14 1.31
CA PHE A 96 12.44 3.88 0.00
C PHE A 96 12.89 4.97 -0.98
N ARG A 97 13.04 4.62 -2.27
CA ARG A 97 13.34 5.62 -3.31
C ARG A 97 12.17 6.60 -3.41
N SER A 98 12.39 7.85 -3.02
CA SER A 98 11.41 8.94 -3.13
C SER A 98 11.93 10.04 -4.05
N GLY A 99 11.07 10.64 -4.85
CA GLY A 99 11.40 11.75 -5.74
C GLY A 99 10.21 12.20 -6.58
N VAL A 100 10.37 13.33 -7.26
CA VAL A 100 9.38 13.88 -8.20
C VAL A 100 9.84 13.48 -9.61
N ASN A 101 9.54 12.24 -10.02
CA ASN A 101 9.74 11.82 -11.41
C ASN A 101 8.36 11.70 -12.07
N PRO A 102 8.10 12.40 -13.20
CA PRO A 102 6.85 12.25 -13.95
C PRO A 102 6.61 10.82 -14.50
N ASP A 103 7.63 9.95 -14.56
CA ASP A 103 7.51 8.56 -15.05
C ASP A 103 7.25 7.51 -13.94
N GLY A 104 6.96 7.96 -12.71
CA GLY A 104 6.86 7.10 -11.53
C GLY A 104 8.23 6.61 -11.04
N ILE A 105 8.39 6.42 -9.73
CA ILE A 105 9.65 5.93 -9.12
C ILE A 105 9.49 4.51 -8.59
N THR A 106 8.41 4.26 -7.86
CA THR A 106 8.08 2.93 -7.32
C THR A 106 7.29 2.16 -8.36
N ARG A 107 7.82 1.03 -8.85
CA ARG A 107 7.10 0.07 -9.70
C ARG A 107 6.86 -1.24 -8.97
N GLY A 108 5.66 -1.78 -9.06
CA GLY A 108 5.20 -2.95 -8.29
C GLY A 108 5.04 -2.68 -6.80
N VAL A 109 5.39 -3.65 -5.96
CA VAL A 109 5.36 -3.53 -4.49
C VAL A 109 6.76 -3.67 -3.94
N TRP A 110 7.17 -2.74 -3.09
CA TRP A 110 8.46 -2.76 -2.40
C TRP A 110 8.26 -3.03 -0.92
N MET A 111 9.20 -3.73 -0.31
CA MET A 111 9.21 -4.02 1.12
C MET A 111 10.47 -3.49 1.80
N TRP A 112 10.35 -3.14 3.07
CA TRP A 112 11.50 -2.98 3.95
C TRP A 112 12.02 -4.36 4.36
N SER A 113 13.31 -4.63 4.17
CA SER A 113 13.87 -5.98 4.32
C SER A 113 14.15 -6.40 5.76
N GLU A 114 14.18 -5.44 6.68
CA GLU A 114 14.44 -5.70 8.08
C GLU A 114 13.14 -5.79 8.89
N PRO A 115 13.00 -6.77 9.79
CA PRO A 115 11.84 -6.83 10.67
C PRO A 115 11.84 -5.64 11.62
N LEU A 116 10.75 -4.88 11.61
CA LEU A 116 10.47 -3.84 12.62
C LEU A 116 9.70 -4.46 13.78
N TYR A 117 9.69 -3.81 14.94
CA TYR A 117 9.07 -4.35 16.15
C TYR A 117 8.03 -3.38 16.73
N HIS A 118 6.99 -3.95 17.31
CA HIS A 118 5.94 -3.18 17.96
C HIS A 118 6.50 -2.41 19.17
N PRO A 119 6.28 -1.08 19.28
CA PRO A 119 6.86 -0.26 20.35
C PRO A 119 6.46 -0.69 21.77
N ASP A 120 5.30 -1.34 21.89
CA ASP A 120 4.70 -1.82 23.13
C ASP A 120 4.84 -3.34 23.32
N ASP A 121 5.62 -4.01 22.47
CA ASP A 121 5.90 -5.44 22.58
C ASP A 121 7.10 -5.70 23.49
N HIS A 122 6.86 -5.56 24.79
CA HIS A 122 7.87 -5.79 25.83
C HIS A 122 8.26 -7.27 25.99
N GLU A 123 7.47 -8.20 25.44
CA GLU A 123 7.63 -9.64 25.63
C GLU A 123 7.89 -10.41 24.31
N GLY A 124 8.02 -9.71 23.17
CA GLY A 124 8.25 -10.31 21.85
C GLY A 124 7.07 -11.15 21.33
N LYS A 125 5.85 -10.90 21.84
CA LYS A 125 4.64 -11.68 21.56
C LYS A 125 3.84 -11.14 20.38
N LYS A 126 4.00 -9.87 20.02
CA LYS A 126 3.27 -9.23 18.92
C LYS A 126 3.90 -9.50 17.56
N GLY A 127 5.15 -9.97 17.56
CA GLY A 127 5.87 -10.37 16.36
C GLY A 127 6.49 -9.17 15.64
N SER A 128 6.62 -9.29 14.33
CA SER A 128 7.35 -8.34 13.49
C SER A 128 6.41 -7.49 12.63
N ILE A 129 6.86 -6.30 12.25
CA ILE A 129 6.16 -5.40 11.35
C ILE A 129 6.90 -5.39 10.01
N LEU A 130 6.16 -5.63 8.93
CA LEU A 130 6.61 -5.50 7.54
C LEU A 130 5.95 -4.28 6.91
N VAL A 131 6.76 -3.37 6.36
CA VAL A 131 6.28 -2.15 5.68
C VAL A 131 6.37 -2.33 4.17
N LEU A 132 5.26 -2.08 3.48
CA LEU A 132 5.16 -2.12 2.03
C LEU A 132 4.86 -0.73 1.43
N ASP A 133 5.58 -0.38 0.37
CA ASP A 133 5.34 0.79 -0.49
C ASP A 133 4.89 0.32 -1.87
N CYS A 134 3.63 0.60 -2.25
CA CYS A 134 3.06 0.18 -3.54
C CYS A 134 3.28 1.28 -4.62
N GLU A 135 3.30 0.89 -5.89
CA GLU A 135 3.38 1.79 -7.06
C GLU A 135 2.30 2.89 -7.06
N GLY A 136 2.64 4.03 -7.67
CA GLY A 136 1.70 5.11 -7.92
C GLY A 136 0.62 4.67 -8.90
N MET A 137 -0.63 4.72 -8.46
CA MET A 137 -1.73 4.10 -9.20
C MET A 137 -2.16 4.91 -10.43
N GLY A 138 -1.90 6.21 -10.46
CA GLY A 138 -2.29 7.11 -11.56
C GLY A 138 -1.70 6.75 -12.92
N ASP A 139 -0.57 6.03 -12.97
CA ASP A 139 0.09 5.63 -14.24
C ASP A 139 -0.24 4.19 -14.66
N LEU A 140 -0.96 3.44 -13.82
CA LEU A 140 -1.38 2.07 -14.10
C LEU A 140 -2.72 2.09 -14.83
N ASP A 141 -2.87 1.21 -15.82
CA ASP A 141 -4.20 0.92 -16.38
C ASP A 141 -5.14 0.42 -15.29
N GLU A 142 -6.44 0.58 -15.52
CA GLU A 142 -7.49 0.30 -14.54
C GLU A 142 -7.41 -1.12 -13.98
N THR A 143 -7.15 -2.11 -14.83
CA THR A 143 -7.07 -3.52 -14.44
C THR A 143 -5.84 -3.79 -13.58
N THR A 144 -4.66 -3.32 -14.00
CA THR A 144 -3.42 -3.47 -13.22
C THR A 144 -3.54 -2.77 -11.87
N GLY A 145 -4.06 -1.54 -11.85
CA GLY A 145 -4.27 -0.78 -10.64
C GLY A 145 -5.22 -1.46 -9.65
N ALA A 146 -6.36 -1.95 -10.13
CA ALA A 146 -7.33 -2.67 -9.29
C ALA A 146 -6.77 -3.99 -8.75
N ASN A 147 -6.02 -4.75 -9.57
CA ASN A 147 -5.35 -5.98 -9.13
C ASN A 147 -4.30 -5.69 -8.05
N LEU A 148 -3.49 -4.64 -8.24
CA LEU A 148 -2.47 -4.24 -7.27
C LEU A 148 -3.11 -3.76 -5.95
N TYR A 149 -4.19 -2.99 -6.00
CA TYR A 149 -4.96 -2.58 -4.82
C TYR A 149 -5.49 -3.80 -4.06
N LEU A 150 -6.14 -4.74 -4.77
CA LEU A 150 -6.66 -5.96 -4.16
C LEU A 150 -5.54 -6.79 -3.52
N PHE A 151 -4.41 -6.95 -4.20
CA PHE A 151 -3.23 -7.63 -3.65
C PHE A 151 -2.70 -6.94 -2.39
N CYS A 152 -2.44 -5.63 -2.45
CA CYS A 152 -1.97 -4.83 -1.32
C CYS A 152 -2.99 -4.92 -0.14
N MET A 153 -4.29 -5.01 -0.42
CA MET A 153 -5.34 -5.16 0.60
C MET A 153 -5.36 -6.55 1.25
N ILE A 154 -5.35 -7.63 0.46
CA ILE A 154 -5.34 -9.02 0.96
C ILE A 154 -4.12 -9.29 1.85
N MET A 155 -2.96 -8.75 1.48
CA MET A 155 -1.71 -8.98 2.20
C MET A 155 -1.58 -8.13 3.46
N SER A 156 -2.42 -7.10 3.65
CA SER A 156 -2.23 -6.13 4.72
C SER A 156 -2.92 -6.52 6.02
N THR A 157 -2.36 -6.06 7.14
CA THR A 157 -3.07 -5.95 8.43
C THR A 157 -3.54 -4.52 8.68
N ALA A 158 -2.81 -3.54 8.13
CA ALA A 158 -3.16 -2.13 8.07
C ALA A 158 -3.00 -1.65 6.62
N PHE A 159 -4.10 -1.20 6.03
CA PHE A 159 -4.17 -0.73 4.65
C PHE A 159 -4.33 0.79 4.64
N CYS A 160 -3.26 1.50 4.28
CA CYS A 160 -3.17 2.95 4.34
C CYS A 160 -3.31 3.56 2.94
N VAL A 161 -4.43 4.23 2.68
CA VAL A 161 -4.69 4.96 1.44
C VAL A 161 -4.35 6.44 1.64
N LEU A 162 -3.35 6.92 0.91
CA LEU A 162 -2.92 8.31 0.95
C LEU A 162 -3.67 9.14 -0.08
N LEU A 163 -4.24 10.25 0.37
CA LEU A 163 -4.98 11.19 -0.45
C LEU A 163 -4.16 12.48 -0.56
N ARG A 164 -3.64 12.77 -1.77
CA ARG A 164 -2.94 14.02 -2.08
C ARG A 164 -3.27 14.50 -3.51
N PRO A 165 -3.92 15.66 -3.69
CA PRO A 165 -4.54 16.46 -2.62
C PRO A 165 -5.57 15.64 -1.83
N ALA A 166 -6.03 16.09 -0.66
CA ALA A 166 -7.09 15.44 0.14
C ALA A 166 -8.48 15.50 -0.54
N ARG A 167 -8.48 15.36 -1.87
CA ARG A 167 -9.61 15.43 -2.77
C ARG A 167 -10.02 14.02 -3.14
N ILE A 168 -11.32 13.80 -3.23
CA ILE A 168 -11.90 12.64 -3.89
C ILE A 168 -11.62 12.76 -5.38
N GLU A 169 -10.69 11.97 -5.87
CA GLU A 169 -10.60 11.69 -7.29
C GLU A 169 -11.47 10.47 -7.61
N LYS A 170 -12.26 10.59 -8.68
CA LYS A 170 -13.18 9.54 -9.12
C LYS A 170 -12.46 8.21 -9.35
N ASP A 171 -11.29 8.23 -10.00
CA ASP A 171 -10.52 7.02 -10.27
C ASP A 171 -10.08 6.29 -8.99
N GLN A 172 -9.74 7.02 -7.93
CA GLN A 172 -9.24 6.42 -6.69
C GLN A 172 -10.38 5.71 -5.98
N CYS A 173 -11.57 6.31 -6.02
CA CYS A 173 -12.78 5.74 -5.44
C CYS A 173 -13.23 4.51 -6.22
N GLU A 174 -13.21 4.56 -7.55
CA GLU A 174 -13.50 3.42 -8.42
C GLU A 174 -12.54 2.25 -8.14
N ARG A 175 -11.23 2.49 -8.13
CA ARG A 175 -10.21 1.46 -7.86
C ARG A 175 -10.40 0.83 -6.47
N LEU A 176 -10.62 1.65 -5.45
CA LEU A 176 -10.87 1.18 -4.09
C LEU A 176 -12.16 0.35 -4.00
N TYR A 177 -13.24 0.85 -4.60
CA TYR A 177 -14.52 0.15 -4.65
C TYR A 177 -14.41 -1.20 -5.37
N HIS A 178 -13.75 -1.24 -6.53
CA HIS A 178 -13.52 -2.49 -7.26
C HIS A 178 -12.68 -3.48 -6.46
N ALA A 179 -11.66 -3.02 -5.73
CA ALA A 179 -10.86 -3.87 -4.86
C ALA A 179 -11.70 -4.45 -3.72
N LEU A 180 -12.46 -3.61 -3.00
CA LEU A 180 -13.35 -4.03 -1.91
C LEU A 180 -14.40 -5.04 -2.39
N ARG A 181 -15.04 -4.78 -3.53
CA ARG A 181 -16.01 -5.69 -4.13
C ARG A 181 -15.38 -7.03 -4.48
N ARG A 182 -14.19 -7.03 -5.08
CA ARG A 182 -13.50 -8.29 -5.43
C ARG A 182 -13.08 -9.06 -4.20
N PHE A 183 -12.69 -8.37 -3.14
CA PHE A 183 -12.37 -8.97 -1.84
C PHE A 183 -13.59 -9.65 -1.21
N GLU A 184 -14.76 -9.01 -1.19
CA GLU A 184 -16.01 -9.65 -0.72
C GLU A 184 -16.40 -10.89 -1.54
N ASN A 185 -16.11 -10.88 -2.85
CA ASN A 185 -16.38 -12.01 -3.73
C ASN A 185 -15.35 -13.16 -3.60
N MET A 186 -14.29 -12.98 -2.82
CA MET A 186 -13.36 -14.08 -2.53
C MET A 186 -14.09 -15.11 -1.66
N ARG A 187 -14.07 -16.38 -2.08
CA ARG A 187 -14.80 -17.49 -1.43
C ARG A 187 -14.14 -18.00 -0.15
N THR A 188 -13.38 -17.13 0.52
CA THR A 188 -12.51 -17.44 1.64
C THR A 188 -12.85 -16.48 2.77
N GLU A 189 -12.82 -16.98 4.01
CA GLU A 189 -12.98 -16.12 5.18
C GLU A 189 -11.76 -15.20 5.27
N HIS A 190 -11.89 -14.00 4.72
CA HIS A 190 -10.92 -12.93 4.89
C HIS A 190 -11.49 -11.86 5.80
N VAL A 191 -10.67 -11.43 6.76
CA VAL A 191 -10.96 -10.25 7.57
C VAL A 191 -10.42 -9.06 6.81
N LEU A 192 -11.25 -8.05 6.58
CA LEU A 192 -10.78 -6.78 6.00
C LEU A 192 -9.65 -6.23 6.88
N PRO A 193 -8.55 -5.72 6.28
CA PRO A 193 -7.50 -5.09 7.05
C PRO A 193 -8.04 -3.86 7.78
N ASN A 194 -7.32 -3.41 8.81
CA ASN A 194 -7.60 -2.09 9.38
C ASN A 194 -7.39 -1.05 8.29
N PHE A 195 -8.44 -0.32 7.93
CA PHE A 195 -8.43 0.60 6.81
C PHE A 195 -8.19 2.04 7.27
N TRP A 196 -7.14 2.68 6.73
CA TRP A 196 -6.70 4.03 7.12
C TRP A 196 -6.74 4.97 5.91
N LEU A 197 -7.60 5.98 5.99
CA LEU A 197 -7.61 7.11 5.05
C LEU A 197 -6.71 8.20 5.60
N ILE A 198 -5.67 8.56 4.85
CA ILE A 198 -4.66 9.54 5.27
C ILE A 198 -4.70 10.73 4.31
N PRO A 199 -5.47 11.80 4.63
CA PRO A 199 -5.39 13.04 3.90
C PRO A 199 -4.06 13.72 4.20
N LEU A 200 -3.27 13.99 3.15
CA LEU A 200 -2.03 14.73 3.27
C LEU A 200 -2.25 16.18 2.82
N ASP A 201 -1.56 17.10 3.50
CA ASP A 201 -1.63 18.56 3.32
C ASP A 201 -2.96 19.24 3.68
N SER A 202 -3.96 18.49 4.16
CA SER A 202 -5.22 19.04 4.64
C SER A 202 -5.78 18.18 5.77
N SER A 203 -6.41 18.81 6.76
CA SER A 203 -7.23 18.14 7.76
C SER A 203 -8.66 17.87 7.28
N GLU A 204 -9.02 18.44 6.13
CA GLU A 204 -10.35 18.42 5.55
C GLU A 204 -10.36 17.57 4.28
N PHE A 205 -11.40 16.74 4.14
CA PHE A 205 -11.69 16.02 2.91
C PHE A 205 -12.48 16.94 1.97
N ALA A 206 -12.25 16.85 0.66
CA ALA A 206 -13.00 17.62 -0.32
C ALA A 206 -13.35 16.80 -1.56
N TYR A 207 -14.29 17.28 -2.36
CA TYR A 207 -14.54 16.80 -3.72
C TYR A 207 -14.72 17.98 -4.67
N SER A 208 -14.41 17.78 -5.95
CA SER A 208 -14.75 18.74 -7.00
C SER A 208 -16.23 18.64 -7.32
N ASP A 209 -16.97 19.71 -7.14
CA ASP A 209 -18.35 19.79 -7.62
C ASP A 209 -18.35 19.95 -9.15
N GLU A 210 -18.93 18.99 -9.88
CA GLU A 210 -18.90 18.99 -11.35
C GLU A 210 -19.69 20.15 -11.97
N ALA A 211 -20.68 20.70 -11.27
CA ALA A 211 -21.52 21.79 -11.79
C ALA A 211 -20.85 23.15 -11.64
N THR A 212 -20.07 23.34 -10.57
CA THR A 212 -19.45 24.63 -10.22
C THR A 212 -17.94 24.65 -10.49
N GLY A 213 -17.28 23.48 -10.49
CA GLY A 213 -15.83 23.35 -10.54
C GLY A 213 -15.14 23.63 -9.20
N ASP A 214 -15.89 24.03 -8.17
CA ASP A 214 -15.38 24.42 -6.87
C ASP A 214 -15.10 23.20 -5.99
N ASP A 215 -14.18 23.37 -5.05
CA ASP A 215 -13.93 22.40 -3.98
C ASP A 215 -14.96 22.54 -2.88
N VAL A 216 -15.65 21.44 -2.59
CA VAL A 216 -16.61 21.37 -1.48
C VAL A 216 -16.04 20.47 -0.40
N THR A 217 -15.76 21.07 0.76
CA THR A 217 -15.33 20.37 1.97
C THR A 217 -16.42 19.43 2.48
N ILE A 218 -16.01 18.24 2.91
CA ILE A 218 -16.87 17.19 3.44
C ILE A 218 -16.24 16.51 4.66
N THR A 219 -17.07 15.83 5.45
CA THR A 219 -16.59 14.98 6.54
C THR A 219 -16.02 13.66 6.01
N LYS A 220 -15.30 12.93 6.86
CA LYS A 220 -14.82 11.58 6.56
C LYS A 220 -15.97 10.61 6.24
N GLU A 221 -17.08 10.72 6.95
CA GLU A 221 -18.26 9.88 6.76
C GLU A 221 -18.89 10.16 5.39
N GLN A 222 -19.04 11.44 5.02
CA GLN A 222 -19.50 11.85 3.70
C GLN A 222 -18.54 11.42 2.59
N TRP A 223 -17.23 11.40 2.87
CA TRP A 223 -16.23 10.87 1.95
C TRP A 223 -16.45 9.37 1.69
N ILE A 224 -16.63 8.59 2.76
CA ILE A 224 -16.92 7.15 2.67
C ILE A 224 -18.22 6.93 1.91
N GLU A 225 -19.28 7.65 2.23
CA GLU A 225 -20.56 7.57 1.51
C GLU A 225 -20.40 7.83 0.01
N ARG A 226 -19.56 8.80 -0.35
CA ARG A 226 -19.28 9.13 -1.75
C ARG A 226 -18.52 8.05 -2.50
N VAL A 227 -17.57 7.35 -1.88
CA VAL A 227 -16.90 6.20 -2.53
C VAL A 227 -17.93 5.18 -3.04
N PHE A 228 -19.01 5.00 -2.29
CA PHE A 228 -20.08 4.06 -2.66
C PHE A 228 -21.18 4.68 -3.54
N SER A 229 -21.32 6.02 -3.58
CA SER A 229 -22.36 6.70 -4.36
C SER A 229 -21.88 7.15 -5.74
N VAL A 230 -20.61 7.54 -5.90
CA VAL A 230 -20.02 7.97 -7.19
C VAL A 230 -20.13 6.87 -8.25
N ASN A 231 -20.28 5.62 -7.79
CA ASN A 231 -20.37 4.46 -8.65
C ASN A 231 -21.81 4.04 -8.97
N GLU A 232 -22.89 4.78 -8.65
CA GLU A 232 -24.29 4.30 -8.82
C GLU A 232 -24.63 3.71 -10.21
N GLU A 233 -24.08 4.26 -11.30
CA GLU A 233 -24.29 3.71 -12.66
C GLU A 233 -23.55 2.38 -12.92
N HIS A 234 -22.55 2.05 -12.09
CA HIS A 234 -21.78 0.79 -12.09
C HIS A 234 -21.92 0.01 -10.77
N ASN A 235 -22.76 0.49 -9.86
CA ASN A 235 -23.02 -0.06 -8.53
C ASN A 235 -24.19 -1.03 -8.65
N HIS A 236 -23.89 -2.24 -9.08
CA HIS A 236 -24.87 -3.33 -9.14
C HIS A 236 -25.07 -4.03 -7.78
N LEU A 237 -24.53 -3.49 -6.69
CA LEU A 237 -24.67 -4.09 -5.36
C LEU A 237 -26.03 -3.76 -4.75
N SER A 238 -26.60 -4.74 -4.06
CA SER A 238 -27.76 -4.54 -3.20
C SER A 238 -27.45 -3.56 -2.07
N THR A 239 -28.48 -2.93 -1.51
CA THR A 239 -28.35 -2.05 -0.35
C THR A 239 -27.66 -2.76 0.83
N SER A 240 -27.90 -4.07 1.01
CA SER A 240 -27.26 -4.86 2.07
C SER A 240 -25.77 -5.12 1.85
N GLU A 241 -25.32 -5.28 0.60
CA GLU A 241 -23.90 -5.44 0.27
C GLU A 241 -23.16 -4.11 0.47
N ASN A 242 -23.73 -3.00 -0.01
CA ASN A 242 -23.20 -1.67 0.25
C ASN A 242 -23.12 -1.34 1.75
N GLN A 243 -24.07 -1.83 2.56
CA GLN A 243 -24.05 -1.64 4.00
C GLN A 243 -22.88 -2.39 4.66
N ARG A 244 -22.55 -3.60 4.18
CA ARG A 244 -21.46 -4.42 4.71
C ARG A 244 -20.08 -3.84 4.40
N LEU A 245 -19.87 -3.30 3.20
CA LEU A 245 -18.62 -2.63 2.84
C LEU A 245 -18.37 -1.33 3.62
N LYS A 246 -19.43 -0.71 4.15
CA LYS A 246 -19.35 0.52 4.95
C LYS A 246 -19.00 0.27 6.43
N THR A 247 -19.26 -0.94 6.94
CA THR A 247 -19.08 -1.32 8.35
C THR A 247 -17.77 -2.03 8.59
#